data_AF-A0A2V8SKA4-F1
#
_entry.id   AF-A0A2V8SKA4-F1
#
_cell.length_a   1.000
_cell.length_b   1.000
_cell.length_c   1.000
_cell.angle_alpha   90.00
_cell.angle_beta   90.00
_cell.angle_gamma   90.00
#
_symmetry.space_group_name_H-M   'P 1'
#
loop_
_entity.id
_entity.type
_entity.pdbx_description
1 polymer ?
#
loop_
_entity_poly.entity_id
_entity_poly.type
_entity_poly.pdbx_seq_one_letter_code
_entity_poly.pdbx_strand_id
1 'polypeptide(L)'
;MGYRVVTATNGADALSVAKLARPDMILMDIAMPQQDGLAATRRIREEAELQSVPVIALTAFDTEGFRQAAFDAGFNGYLTKPIDFERLRNLMRKLLARDKGNTTPL
;
A
#
# COMPACT_ATOMS: atom_id res chain seq x y z
N MET A 1 9.71 -0.71 -19.45
CA MET A 1 10.03 -0.69 -18.00
C MET A 1 8.97 -1.50 -17.30
N GLY A 2 9.35 -2.64 -16.70
CA GLY A 2 8.44 -3.54 -15.99
C GLY A 2 8.58 -3.40 -14.48
N TYR A 3 7.55 -3.81 -13.74
CA TYR A 3 7.60 -3.93 -12.29
C TYR A 3 7.93 -5.38 -11.92
N ARG A 4 8.75 -5.58 -10.88
CA ARG A 4 8.81 -6.87 -10.20
C ARG A 4 7.66 -6.93 -9.21
N VAL A 5 6.76 -7.88 -9.41
CA VAL A 5 5.57 -8.04 -8.58
C VAL A 5 5.75 -9.26 -7.69
N VAL A 6 5.48 -9.10 -6.41
CA VAL A 6 5.34 -10.19 -5.44
C VAL A 6 3.92 -10.08 -4.87
N THR A 7 3.26 -11.21 -4.69
CA THR A 7 1.88 -11.27 -4.21
C THR A 7 1.83 -11.87 -2.81
N ALA A 8 0.85 -11.44 -2.02
CA ALA A 8 0.47 -12.03 -0.76
C ALA A 8 -1.02 -12.39 -0.81
N THR A 9 -1.40 -13.49 -0.17
CA THR A 9 -2.76 -14.04 -0.25
C THR A 9 -3.69 -13.60 0.87
N ASN A 10 -3.16 -12.98 1.92
CA ASN A 10 -3.92 -12.43 3.03
C ASN A 10 -3.07 -11.39 3.80
N GLY A 11 -3.68 -10.70 4.77
CA GLY A 11 -3.01 -9.66 5.56
C GLY A 11 -1.88 -10.14 6.48
N ALA A 12 -1.90 -11.42 6.91
CA ALA A 12 -0.81 -11.98 7.71
C ALA A 12 0.43 -12.26 6.84
N ASP A 13 0.21 -12.87 5.67
CA ASP A 13 1.25 -13.11 4.67
C ASP A 13 1.82 -11.79 4.13
N ALA A 14 0.98 -10.75 4.00
CA ALA A 14 1.40 -9.47 3.45
C ALA A 14 2.56 -8.84 4.21
N LEU A 15 2.56 -8.90 5.55
CA LEU A 15 3.66 -8.39 6.36
C LEU A 15 4.95 -9.19 6.12
N SER A 16 4.88 -10.52 6.22
CA SER A 16 6.03 -11.40 6.04
C SER A 16 6.63 -11.26 4.64
N VAL A 17 5.78 -11.20 3.61
CA VAL A 17 6.19 -10.98 2.21
C VAL A 17 6.81 -9.60 2.06
N ALA A 18 6.23 -8.55 2.64
CA ALA A 18 6.79 -7.20 2.55
C ALA A 18 8.16 -7.10 3.23
N LYS A 19 8.35 -7.71 4.40
CA LYS A 19 9.65 -7.74 5.10
C LYS A 19 10.72 -8.46 4.29
N LEU A 20 10.38 -9.57 3.64
CA LEU A 20 11.31 -10.33 2.81
C LEU A 20 11.64 -9.64 1.48
N ALA A 21 10.61 -9.13 0.81
CA ALA A 21 10.74 -8.55 -0.53
C ALA A 21 11.24 -7.10 -0.52
N ARG A 22 11.06 -6.38 0.59
CA ARG A 22 11.38 -4.94 0.76
C ARG A 22 10.92 -4.10 -0.45
N PRO A 23 9.61 -4.06 -0.71
CA PRO A 23 9.09 -3.41 -1.91
C PRO A 23 9.18 -1.88 -1.84
N ASP A 24 9.33 -1.23 -2.98
CA ASP A 24 9.23 0.24 -3.08
C ASP A 24 7.79 0.75 -2.94
N MET A 25 6.79 -0.14 -3.03
CA MET A 25 5.37 0.19 -2.95
C MET A 25 4.53 -1.04 -2.66
N ILE A 26 3.44 -0.86 -1.92
CA ILE A 26 2.45 -1.90 -1.63
C ILE A 26 1.09 -1.48 -2.18
N LEU A 27 0.47 -2.37 -2.95
CA LEU A 27 -0.96 -2.28 -3.28
C LEU A 27 -1.70 -3.23 -2.34
N MET A 28 -2.62 -2.71 -1.54
CA MET A 28 -3.30 -3.46 -0.49
C MET A 28 -4.81 -3.44 -0.72
N ASP A 29 -5.38 -4.62 -0.94
CA ASP A 29 -6.82 -4.78 -0.97
C ASP A 29 -7.39 -4.72 0.45
N ILE A 30 -8.49 -3.99 0.62
CA ILE A 30 -9.14 -3.86 1.93
C ILE A 30 -10.21 -4.94 2.11
N ALA A 31 -10.87 -5.32 1.02
CA ALA A 31 -11.86 -6.37 1.03
C ALA A 31 -11.17 -7.74 0.90
N MET A 32 -10.38 -8.13 1.90
CA MET A 32 -9.77 -9.45 1.98
C MET A 32 -10.60 -10.38 2.89
N PRO A 33 -10.77 -11.67 2.52
CA PRO A 33 -11.24 -12.68 3.46
C PRO A 33 -10.25 -12.81 4.63
N GLN A 34 -10.76 -13.02 5.85
CA GLN A 34 -9.99 -13.40 7.05
C GLN A 34 -9.12 -12.32 7.74
N GLN A 35 -8.57 -11.32 7.04
CA GLN A 35 -7.81 -10.20 7.64
C GLN A 35 -8.18 -8.88 6.94
N ASP A 36 -8.49 -7.85 7.73
CA ASP A 36 -8.77 -6.50 7.22
C ASP A 36 -7.46 -5.85 6.70
N GLY A 37 -7.46 -5.37 5.46
CA GLY A 37 -6.32 -4.64 4.89
C GLY A 37 -5.92 -3.41 5.71
N LEU A 38 -6.84 -2.83 6.49
CA LEU A 38 -6.53 -1.79 7.47
C LEU A 38 -5.60 -2.30 8.58
N ALA A 39 -5.88 -3.48 9.13
CA ALA A 39 -5.05 -4.07 10.18
C ALA A 39 -3.66 -4.47 9.65
N ALA A 40 -3.60 -5.00 8.43
CA ALA A 40 -2.33 -5.33 7.79
C ALA A 40 -1.46 -4.08 7.60
N THR A 41 -2.04 -2.98 7.11
CA THR A 41 -1.31 -1.72 6.93
C THR A 41 -0.80 -1.16 8.27
N ARG A 42 -1.59 -1.21 9.34
CA ARG A 42 -1.13 -0.79 10.68
C ARG A 42 0.12 -1.55 11.12
N ARG A 43 0.12 -2.88 10.97
CA ARG A 43 1.30 -3.70 11.29
C ARG A 43 2.51 -3.39 10.41
N ILE A 44 2.29 -3.15 9.11
CA ILE A 44 3.36 -2.72 8.19
C ILE A 44 3.98 -1.40 8.67
N ARG A 45 3.18 -0.48 9.22
CA ARG A 45 3.67 0.80 9.76
C ARG A 45 4.45 0.69 11.06
N GLU A 46 4.28 -0.40 11.80
CA GLU A 46 5.07 -0.69 13.01
C GLU A 46 6.48 -1.19 12.67
N GLU A 47 6.72 -1.64 11.44
CA GLU A 47 8.03 -2.11 10.99
C GLU A 47 8.89 -0.95 10.47
N ALA A 48 10.01 -0.68 11.16
CA ALA A 48 10.90 0.43 10.83
C ALA A 48 11.41 0.40 9.37
N GLU A 49 11.68 -0.79 8.83
CA GLU A 49 12.16 -0.96 7.44
C GLU A 49 11.07 -0.71 6.38
N LEU A 50 9.79 -0.71 6.77
CA LEU A 50 8.65 -0.56 5.86
C LEU A 50 7.87 0.73 6.12
N GLN A 51 8.22 1.49 7.16
CA GLN A 51 7.45 2.64 7.63
C GLN A 51 7.29 3.72 6.55
N SER A 52 8.30 3.93 5.69
CA SER A 52 8.24 4.88 4.57
C SER A 52 7.60 4.31 3.31
N VAL A 53 7.46 2.99 3.19
CA VAL A 53 6.98 2.36 1.96
C VAL A 53 5.56 2.82 1.65
N PRO A 54 5.29 3.42 0.48
CA PRO A 54 3.96 3.89 0.15
C PRO A 54 2.98 2.71 0.01
N VAL A 55 1.84 2.80 0.70
CA VAL A 55 0.76 1.81 0.66
C VAL A 55 -0.47 2.44 0.01
N ILE A 56 -0.97 1.85 -1.08
CA ILE A 56 -2.18 2.28 -1.78
C ILE A 56 -3.31 1.29 -1.47
N ALA A 57 -4.42 1.80 -0.94
CA ALA A 57 -5.63 1.04 -0.71
C ALA A 57 -6.37 0.74 -2.01
N LEU A 58 -6.80 -0.49 -2.19
CA LEU A 58 -7.75 -0.89 -3.21
C LEU A 58 -9.07 -1.25 -2.51
N THR A 59 -10.15 -0.56 -2.84
CA THR A 59 -11.44 -0.71 -2.14
C THR A 59 -12.59 -0.87 -3.11
N ALA A 60 -13.64 -1.60 -2.72
CA ALA A 60 -14.91 -1.63 -3.44
C ALA A 60 -15.85 -0.48 -3.03
N PHE A 61 -15.58 0.21 -1.92
CA PHE A 61 -16.45 1.24 -1.34
C PHE A 61 -15.66 2.52 -1.07
N ASP A 62 -16.26 3.66 -1.39
CA ASP A 62 -15.68 4.98 -1.17
C ASP A 62 -16.63 5.85 -0.35
N THR A 63 -16.71 5.56 0.94
CA THR A 63 -17.45 6.38 1.90
C THR A 63 -16.50 7.29 2.66
N GLU A 64 -17.00 8.41 3.18
CA GLU A 64 -16.18 9.37 3.94
C GLU A 64 -15.54 8.74 5.18
N GLY A 65 -16.30 7.95 5.94
CA GLY A 65 -15.78 7.21 7.10
C GLY A 65 -14.69 6.19 6.73
N PHE A 66 -14.80 5.59 5.54
CA PHE A 66 -13.77 4.69 5.03
C PHE A 66 -12.46 5.43 4.71
N ARG A 67 -12.54 6.61 4.07
CA ARG A 67 -11.34 7.42 3.77
C ARG A 67 -10.58 7.80 5.03
N GLN A 68 -11.29 8.20 6.08
CA GLN A 68 -10.68 8.53 7.36
C GLN A 68 -9.99 7.30 7.97
N ALA A 69 -10.69 6.16 8.02
CA ALA A 69 -10.11 4.93 8.55
C ALA A 69 -8.86 4.45 7.77
N ALA A 70 -8.85 4.61 6.45
CA ALA A 70 -7.68 4.30 5.63
C ALA A 70 -6.52 5.27 5.88
N PHE A 71 -6.80 6.57 6.02
CA PHE A 71 -5.75 7.53 6.38
C PHE A 71 -5.14 7.22 7.76
N ASP A 72 -5.99 6.96 8.75
CA ASP A 72 -5.57 6.64 10.13
C ASP A 72 -4.79 5.33 10.21
N ALA A 73 -5.08 4.36 9.35
CA ALA A 73 -4.31 3.12 9.23
C ALA A 73 -2.93 3.33 8.57
N GLY A 74 -2.68 4.49 7.95
CA GLY A 74 -1.39 4.84 7.35
C GLY A 74 -1.30 4.59 5.83
N PHE A 75 -2.42 4.56 5.12
CA PHE A 75 -2.41 4.52 3.65
C PHE A 75 -2.03 5.89 3.06
N ASN A 76 -1.25 5.88 1.97
CA ASN A 76 -0.80 7.09 1.29
C ASN A 76 -1.72 7.50 0.12
N GLY A 77 -2.61 6.61 -0.27
CA GLY A 77 -3.60 6.83 -1.31
C GLY A 77 -4.59 5.68 -1.38
N TYR A 78 -5.66 5.86 -2.14
CA TYR A 78 -6.67 4.83 -2.37
C TYR A 78 -7.20 4.89 -3.80
N LEU A 79 -7.69 3.76 -4.27
CA LEU A 79 -8.35 3.59 -5.56
C LEU A 79 -9.58 2.71 -5.37
N THR A 80 -10.67 3.13 -6.00
CA THR A 80 -11.91 2.36 -6.05
C THR A 80 -11.86 1.34 -7.17
N LYS A 81 -12.43 0.16 -6.93
CA LYS A 81 -12.68 -0.85 -7.95
C LYS A 81 -13.92 -0.46 -8.78
N PRO A 82 -13.94 -0.72 -10.10
CA PRO A 82 -12.87 -1.29 -10.91
C PRO A 82 -11.67 -0.33 -11.05
N ILE A 83 -10.45 -0.88 -11.03
CA ILE A 83 -9.23 -0.08 -11.02
C ILE A 83 -9.01 0.56 -12.39
N ASP A 84 -8.98 1.89 -12.40
CA ASP A 84 -8.47 2.68 -13.52
C ASP A 84 -6.93 2.62 -13.53
N PHE A 85 -6.36 2.01 -14.57
CA PHE A 85 -4.91 1.85 -14.74
C PHE A 85 -4.16 3.17 -14.95
N GLU A 86 -4.78 4.16 -15.59
CA GLU A 86 -4.18 5.50 -15.71
C GLU A 86 -4.06 6.17 -14.35
N ARG A 87 -5.14 6.11 -13.58
CA ARG A 87 -5.18 6.67 -12.22
C ARG A 87 -4.21 5.95 -11.30
N LEU A 88 -4.14 4.61 -11.36
CA LEU A 88 -3.15 3.82 -10.64
C LEU A 88 -1.73 4.24 -11.00
N ARG A 89 -1.41 4.26 -12.30
CA ARG A 89 -0.08 4.64 -12.80
C ARG A 89 0.34 6.04 -12.34
N ASN A 90 -0.57 7.00 -12.37
CA ASN A 90 -0.31 8.37 -11.93
C ASN A 90 -0.08 8.44 -10.41
N LEU A 91 -0.87 7.72 -9.63
CA LEU A 91 -0.69 7.63 -8.17
C LEU A 91 0.63 6.96 -7.80
N MET A 92 0.98 5.85 -8.46
CA MET A 92 2.24 5.15 -8.23
C MET A 92 3.45 6.06 -8.52
N ARG A 93 3.45 6.75 -9.66
CA ARG A 93 4.53 7.70 -10.01
C ARG A 93 4.66 8.81 -8.97
N LYS A 94 3.54 9.40 -8.54
CA LYS A 94 3.52 10.47 -7.55
C LYS A 94 4.12 10.03 -6.22
N LEU A 95 3.77 8.83 -5.76
CA LEU A 95 4.23 8.32 -4.46
C LEU A 95 5.69 7.83 -4.50
N LEU A 96 6.10 7.12 -5.56
CA LEU A 96 7.50 6.70 -5.75
C LEU A 96 8.46 7.89 -5.93
N ALA A 97 8.01 8.98 -6.55
CA ALA A 97 8.83 10.19 -6.70
C ALA A 97 9.04 10.93 -5.36
N ARG A 98 8.07 10.84 -4.44
CA ARG A 98 8.18 11.46 -3.11
C ARG A 98 9.15 10.72 -2.19
N ASP A 99 9.21 9.40 -2.30
CA ASP A 99 10.09 8.57 -1.47
C ASP A 99 11.58 8.72 -1.84
N LYS A 100 11.88 8.92 -3.14
CA LYS A 100 13.25 9.20 -3.62
C LYS A 100 13.82 10.56 -3.19
N GLY A 101 13.05 11.40 -2.50
CA GLY A 101 13.54 12.63 -1.89
C GLY A 101 14.31 12.41 -0.57
N ASN A 102 14.26 11.20 0.01
CA ASN A 102 14.88 10.88 1.30
C ASN A 102 16.05 9.88 1.20
N THR A 103 16.49 9.50 0.00
CA THR A 103 17.73 8.73 -0.15
C THR A 103 18.91 9.67 -0.06
N THR A 104 19.56 9.70 1.10
CA THR A 104 20.92 10.22 1.26
C THR A 104 21.79 9.60 0.16
N PRO A 105 22.48 10.40 -0.68
CA PRO A 105 23.42 9.85 -1.64
C PRO A 105 24.58 9.21 -0.86
N LEU A 106 24.99 8.01 -1.27
CA LEU A 106 26.29 7.44 -0.90
C LEU A 106 27.42 8.33 -1.43
#